data_AF-A0A971X6Y0-F1
#
_entry.id   AF-A0A971X6Y0-F1
#
_cell.length_a   1.000
_cell.length_b   1.000
_cell.length_c   1.000
_cell.angle_alpha   90.00
_cell.angle_beta   90.00
_cell.angle_gamma   90.00
#
_symmetry.space_group_name_H-M   'P 1'
#
loop_
_entity.id
_entity.type
_entity.pdbx_description
1 polymer ?
#
loop_
_entity_poly.entity_id
_entity_poly.type
_entity_poly.pdbx_seq_one_letter_code
_entity_poly.pdbx_strand_id
1 'polypeptide(L)'
;MHRRLISLFFCSILFSLFSGCLISQDNEIADNNSDLRQTDIQEITTTSAPTESSVNENEISRYTTTLYNKEENRVHNIETAAEKLNKTIVRPGEVFSFNETIGERTKDRGFKKASIIVDGEKKTGTGGGVCQISSTLYNAALLADMKILERHEHSRKVPYVHEGKDAA
;
A
#
# COMPACT_ATOMS: atom_id res chain seq x y z
N MET A 1 -7.86 21.15 -19.51
CA MET A 1 -8.21 20.33 -18.33
C MET A 1 -7.06 19.37 -18.05
N HIS A 2 -6.19 19.65 -17.08
CA HIS A 2 -5.13 18.72 -16.67
C HIS A 2 -5.68 17.75 -15.62
N ARG A 3 -5.54 16.45 -15.87
CA ARG A 3 -5.99 15.38 -14.96
C ARG A 3 -4.96 15.25 -13.84
N ARG A 4 -5.36 15.50 -12.59
CA ARG A 4 -4.54 15.21 -11.40
C ARG A 4 -4.84 13.76 -11.00
N LEU A 5 -3.88 12.85 -11.19
CA LEU A 5 -3.91 11.54 -10.54
C LEU A 5 -3.34 11.69 -9.13
N ILE A 6 -4.04 11.16 -8.14
CA ILE A 6 -3.56 11.04 -6.77
C ILE A 6 -2.93 9.66 -6.65
N SER A 7 -1.60 9.61 -6.59
CA SER A 7 -0.85 8.39 -6.32
C SER A 7 -0.37 8.43 -4.88
N LEU A 8 -1.03 7.65 -4.01
CA LEU A 8 -0.65 7.54 -2.60
C LEU A 8 0.55 6.58 -2.48
N PHE A 9 1.76 7.08 -2.72
CA PHE A 9 2.98 6.33 -2.45
C PHE A 9 3.24 6.28 -0.93
N PHE A 10 2.94 5.13 -0.32
CA PHE A 10 3.47 4.81 0.99
C PHE A 10 4.91 4.29 0.82
N CYS A 11 5.87 5.02 1.40
CA CYS A 11 7.29 4.71 1.35
C CYS A 11 7.56 3.30 1.91
N SER A 12 7.99 2.38 1.03
CA SER A 12 8.43 1.04 1.40
C SER A 12 9.64 1.12 2.34
N ILE A 13 9.52 0.48 3.50
CA ILE A 13 10.62 0.35 4.47
C ILE A 13 11.71 -0.52 3.82
N LEU A 14 12.88 0.07 3.60
CA LEU A 14 14.06 -0.58 3.04
C LEU A 14 14.62 -1.59 4.07
N PHE A 15 14.46 -2.89 3.80
CA PHE A 15 15.13 -3.95 4.57
C PHE A 15 16.35 -4.44 3.78
N SER A 16 17.53 -3.95 4.17
CA SER A 16 18.81 -4.50 3.72
C SER A 16 19.06 -5.81 4.47
N LEU A 17 19.09 -6.95 3.77
CA LEU A 17 19.68 -8.18 4.31
C LEU A 17 20.72 -8.74 3.35
N PHE A 18 21.96 -8.67 3.81
CA PHE A 18 23.13 -9.39 3.32
C PHE A 18 23.14 -10.79 3.97
N SER A 19 23.18 -11.85 3.17
CA SER A 19 23.73 -13.21 3.41
C SER A 19 23.18 -14.09 2.29
N GLY A 20 23.92 -14.87 1.51
CA GLY A 20 25.19 -15.53 1.78
C GLY A 20 25.01 -17.02 1.53
N CYS A 21 25.55 -17.49 0.39
CA CYS A 21 26.01 -18.84 0.07
C CYS A 21 25.05 -19.99 -0.37
N LEU A 22 25.51 -20.59 -1.50
CA LEU A 22 25.56 -22.01 -1.91
C LEU A 22 24.26 -22.75 -2.26
N ILE A 23 24.20 -23.24 -3.50
CA ILE A 23 24.42 -24.67 -3.84
C ILE A 23 24.73 -24.76 -5.35
N SER A 24 25.90 -25.30 -5.67
CA SER A 24 26.21 -25.95 -6.95
C SER A 24 25.80 -27.42 -6.85
N GLN A 25 25.27 -27.98 -7.94
CA GLN A 25 25.78 -29.23 -8.50
C GLN A 25 25.11 -29.51 -9.84
N ASP A 26 25.96 -29.57 -10.86
CA ASP A 26 25.70 -30.04 -12.21
C ASP A 26 25.34 -31.53 -12.19
N ASN A 27 24.49 -31.96 -13.12
CA ASN A 27 24.60 -33.31 -13.65
C ASN A 27 24.22 -33.35 -15.13
N GLU A 28 25.01 -34.17 -15.83
CA GLU A 28 25.24 -34.27 -17.27
C GLU A 28 24.02 -34.74 -18.08
N ILE A 29 24.05 -34.51 -19.40
CA ILE A 29 24.27 -35.58 -20.42
C ILE A 29 24.36 -34.92 -21.81
N ALA A 30 25.44 -35.27 -22.50
CA ALA A 30 25.75 -34.93 -23.88
C ALA A 30 24.80 -35.61 -24.88
N ASP A 31 24.56 -35.00 -26.04
CA ASP A 31 24.76 -35.70 -27.31
C ASP A 31 24.71 -34.80 -28.55
N ASN A 32 25.40 -35.28 -29.57
CA ASN A 32 26.02 -34.53 -30.65
C ASN A 32 25.21 -34.52 -31.96
N ASN A 33 25.26 -33.37 -32.63
CA ASN A 33 25.51 -33.19 -34.07
C ASN A 33 24.39 -33.36 -35.14
N SER A 34 24.34 -32.31 -35.98
CA SER A 34 24.03 -32.22 -37.42
C SER A 34 22.74 -32.82 -38.01
N ASP A 35 21.88 -31.95 -38.56
CA ASP A 35 21.57 -31.96 -40.01
C ASP A 35 20.91 -30.65 -40.48
N LEU A 36 21.16 -30.30 -41.74
CA LEU A 36 20.79 -29.09 -42.47
C LEU A 36 19.38 -29.20 -43.09
N ARG A 37 18.62 -28.08 -43.16
CA ARG A 37 17.98 -27.47 -44.36
C ARG A 37 16.72 -26.63 -44.06
N GLN A 38 16.91 -25.31 -44.17
CA GLN A 38 16.12 -24.29 -44.90
C GLN A 38 14.63 -24.51 -45.16
N THR A 39 13.80 -23.54 -44.72
CA THR A 39 12.92 -22.73 -45.59
C THR A 39 12.40 -21.49 -44.86
N ASP A 40 12.34 -20.39 -45.61
CA ASP A 40 11.79 -19.07 -45.28
C ASP A 40 10.37 -19.10 -44.69
N ILE A 41 10.08 -18.15 -43.78
CA ILE A 41 8.93 -17.22 -43.82
C ILE A 41 9.24 -16.09 -42.82
N GLN A 42 9.35 -14.85 -43.31
CA GLN A 42 9.26 -13.66 -42.49
C GLN A 42 7.80 -13.46 -42.08
N GLU A 43 7.51 -13.44 -40.78
CA GLU A 43 6.30 -12.81 -40.28
C GLU A 43 6.67 -11.75 -39.23
N ILE A 44 6.38 -10.51 -39.62
CA ILE A 44 6.48 -9.32 -38.80
C ILE A 44 5.32 -9.41 -37.82
N THR A 45 5.61 -9.49 -36.52
CA THR A 45 4.63 -9.06 -35.52
C THR A 45 5.33 -8.22 -34.48
N THR A 46 5.39 -6.93 -34.79
CA THR A 46 5.50 -5.85 -33.83
C THR A 46 4.38 -6.01 -32.80
N THR A 47 4.61 -6.81 -31.76
CA THR A 47 3.84 -6.67 -30.52
C THR A 47 4.57 -5.64 -29.69
N SER A 48 4.38 -4.37 -30.04
CA SER A 48 4.69 -3.27 -29.13
C SER A 48 3.88 -3.51 -27.86
N ALA A 49 4.58 -3.87 -26.78
CA ALA A 49 4.04 -3.85 -25.43
C ALA A 49 3.29 -2.54 -25.21
N PRO A 50 2.19 -2.52 -24.43
CA PRO A 50 1.53 -1.27 -24.09
C PRO A 50 2.56 -0.40 -23.39
N THR A 51 3.00 0.65 -24.07
CA THR A 51 3.83 1.70 -23.49
C THR A 51 3.12 2.18 -22.24
N GLU A 52 3.67 1.88 -21.07
CA GLU A 52 3.28 2.56 -19.84
C GLU A 52 3.46 4.04 -20.10
N SER A 53 2.35 4.72 -20.35
CA SER A 53 2.35 6.16 -20.57
C SER A 53 2.98 6.79 -19.33
N SER A 54 4.10 7.47 -19.50
CA SER A 54 4.77 8.22 -18.44
C SER A 54 3.85 9.35 -17.98
N VAL A 55 2.90 9.04 -17.10
CA VAL A 55 2.13 10.03 -16.38
C VAL A 55 3.10 10.66 -15.40
N ASN A 56 3.44 11.93 -15.62
CA ASN A 56 4.19 12.70 -14.63
C ASN A 56 3.27 12.93 -13.42
N GLU A 57 3.35 12.03 -12.44
CA GLU A 57 2.65 12.15 -11.17
C GLU A 57 3.32 13.25 -10.34
N ASN A 58 2.58 14.33 -10.06
CA ASN A 58 3.03 15.38 -9.16
C ASN A 58 2.43 15.14 -7.77
N GLU A 59 3.28 15.10 -6.75
CA GLU A 59 2.86 15.02 -5.37
C GLU A 59 2.16 16.31 -4.93
N ILE A 60 0.94 16.20 -4.41
CA ILE A 60 0.14 17.33 -3.95
C ILE A 60 0.22 17.57 -2.45
N SER A 61 0.59 16.55 -1.66
CA SER A 61 0.71 16.63 -0.20
C SER A 61 1.38 15.39 0.36
N ARG A 62 1.93 15.52 1.57
CA ARG A 62 2.45 14.39 2.36
C ARG A 62 2.23 14.61 3.84
N TYR A 63 1.92 13.53 4.54
CA TYR A 63 1.87 13.51 6.00
C TYR A 63 2.44 12.20 6.51
N THR A 64 3.16 12.26 7.63
CA THR A 64 3.83 11.11 8.24
C THR A 64 3.50 11.05 9.73
N THR A 65 3.20 9.86 10.23
CA THR A 65 3.06 9.60 11.67
C THR A 65 4.09 8.57 12.11
N THR A 66 4.63 8.71 13.32
CA THR A 66 5.49 7.69 13.91
C THR A 66 4.64 6.51 14.38
N LEU A 67 5.08 5.28 14.12
CA LEU A 67 4.43 4.09 14.65
C LEU A 67 4.37 4.16 16.18
N TYR A 68 3.17 4.29 16.73
CA TYR A 68 2.97 4.46 18.18
C TYR A 68 3.49 3.26 18.98
N ASN A 69 3.19 2.06 18.49
CA ASN A 69 3.62 0.80 19.08
C ASN A 69 4.09 -0.12 17.95
N LYS A 70 5.23 -0.79 18.16
CA LYS A 70 5.90 -1.72 17.24
C LYS A 70 5.55 -3.19 17.51
N GLU A 71 4.46 -3.45 18.24
CA GLU A 71 3.88 -4.78 18.37
C GLU A 71 3.61 -5.36 16.97
N GLU A 72 4.04 -6.60 16.75
CA GLU A 72 4.14 -7.21 15.43
C GLU A 72 2.79 -7.25 14.69
N ASN A 73 1.71 -7.65 15.37
CA ASN A 73 0.39 -7.72 14.74
C ASN A 73 -0.16 -6.34 14.39
N ARG A 74 0.12 -5.33 15.23
CA ARG A 74 -0.25 -3.94 14.94
C ARG A 74 0.49 -3.42 13.71
N VAL A 75 1.79 -3.68 13.60
CA VAL A 75 2.60 -3.27 12.43
C VAL A 75 2.08 -3.97 11.18
N HIS A 76 1.86 -5.28 11.25
CA HIS A 76 1.25 -6.07 10.17
C HIS A 76 -0.10 -5.50 9.70
N ASN A 77 -0.97 -5.09 10.63
CA ASN A 77 -2.27 -4.49 10.31
C ASN A 77 -2.13 -3.13 9.60
N ILE A 78 -1.14 -2.33 10.02
CA ILE A 78 -0.83 -1.02 9.42
C ILE A 78 -0.34 -1.23 7.99
N GLU A 79 0.57 -2.18 7.76
CA GLU A 79 1.06 -2.57 6.45
C GLU A 79 -0.08 -3.06 5.56
N THR A 80 -0.90 -3.99 6.06
CA THR A 80 -2.06 -4.53 5.33
C THR A 80 -3.04 -3.42 4.92
N ALA A 81 -3.29 -2.43 5.78
CA ALA A 81 -4.14 -1.30 5.45
C ALA A 81 -3.49 -0.37 4.42
N ALA A 82 -2.19 -0.08 4.56
CA ALA A 82 -1.44 0.75 3.62
C ALA A 82 -1.39 0.12 2.21
N GLU A 83 -1.19 -1.20 2.12
CA GLU A 83 -1.22 -1.94 0.86
C GLU A 83 -2.58 -1.85 0.17
N LYS A 84 -3.68 -1.94 0.91
CA LYS A 84 -5.04 -1.80 0.36
C LYS A 84 -5.33 -0.40 -0.16
N LEU A 85 -4.68 0.63 0.39
CA LEU A 85 -4.85 2.03 -0.03
C LEU A 85 -3.92 2.40 -1.18
N ASN A 86 -2.76 1.76 -1.25
CA ASN A 86 -1.74 2.04 -2.24
C ASN A 86 -2.30 1.96 -3.66
N LYS A 87 -1.92 2.90 -4.52
CA LYS A 87 -2.39 3.03 -5.91
C LYS A 87 -3.90 3.20 -6.08
N THR A 88 -4.65 3.57 -5.04
CA THR A 88 -6.05 3.98 -5.20
C THR A 88 -6.12 5.24 -6.04
N ILE A 89 -6.86 5.18 -7.16
CA ILE A 89 -7.08 6.33 -8.05
C ILE A 89 -8.42 6.96 -7.70
N VAL A 90 -8.40 8.22 -7.28
CA VAL A 90 -9.59 9.04 -7.05
C VAL A 90 -9.72 10.04 -8.20
N ARG A 91 -10.79 9.94 -8.99
CA ARG A 91 -11.02 10.84 -10.12
C ARG A 91 -11.55 12.20 -9.64
N PRO A 92 -11.38 13.28 -10.43
CA PRO A 92 -11.99 14.56 -10.11
C PRO A 92 -13.51 14.43 -9.89
N GLY A 93 -13.99 14.90 -8.74
CA GLY A 93 -15.39 14.83 -8.34
C GLY A 93 -15.84 13.51 -7.72
N GLU A 94 -14.96 12.50 -7.68
CA GLU A 94 -15.22 11.22 -7.02
C GLU A 94 -15.08 11.36 -5.50
N VAL A 95 -15.90 10.60 -4.76
CA VAL A 95 -15.81 10.49 -3.31
C VAL A 95 -14.96 9.29 -2.96
N PHE A 96 -13.93 9.50 -2.16
CA PHE A 96 -13.12 8.45 -1.58
C PHE A 96 -13.59 8.13 -0.16
N SER A 97 -13.75 6.85 0.15
CA SER A 97 -14.09 6.36 1.49
C SER A 97 -13.02 5.40 1.98
N PHE A 98 -12.32 5.77 3.05
CA PHE A 98 -11.29 4.95 3.68
C PHE A 98 -11.83 3.56 4.05
N ASN A 99 -12.98 3.51 4.73
CA ASN A 99 -13.58 2.28 5.22
C ASN A 99 -14.04 1.37 4.08
N GLU A 100 -14.56 1.93 2.98
CA GLU A 100 -14.93 1.13 1.81
C GLU A 100 -13.69 0.56 1.11
N THR A 101 -12.61 1.36 0.98
CA THR A 101 -11.38 0.90 0.33
C THR A 101 -10.69 -0.23 1.10
N ILE A 102 -10.55 -0.11 2.43
CA ILE A 102 -9.92 -1.18 3.22
C ILE A 102 -10.87 -2.37 3.47
N GLY A 103 -12.18 -2.09 3.55
CA GLY A 103 -13.23 -3.02 3.94
C GLY A 103 -13.13 -3.49 5.39
N GLU A 104 -13.84 -4.57 5.70
CA GLU A 104 -13.90 -5.12 7.05
C GLU A 104 -12.54 -5.61 7.56
N ARG A 105 -12.27 -5.40 8.85
CA ARG A 105 -11.04 -5.84 9.51
C ARG A 105 -11.20 -7.25 10.08
N THR A 106 -11.17 -8.25 9.23
CA THR A 106 -11.31 -9.67 9.62
C THR A 106 -10.00 -10.45 9.47
N LYS A 107 -9.90 -11.59 10.16
CA LYS A 107 -8.76 -12.50 10.04
C LYS A 107 -8.55 -12.97 8.60
N ASP A 108 -9.65 -13.32 7.92
CA ASP A 108 -9.63 -13.82 6.55
C ASP A 108 -9.18 -12.76 5.53
N ARG A 109 -9.30 -11.48 5.90
CA ARG A 109 -8.82 -10.34 5.09
C ARG A 109 -7.39 -9.91 5.44
N GLY A 110 -6.68 -10.73 6.22
CA GLY A 110 -5.26 -10.54 6.58
C GLY A 110 -5.02 -9.76 7.86
N PHE A 111 -6.07 -9.32 8.57
CA PHE A 111 -5.89 -8.56 9.81
C PHE A 111 -5.70 -9.47 11.02
N LYS A 112 -4.79 -9.08 11.91
CA LYS A 112 -4.44 -9.77 13.14
C LYS A 112 -5.01 -9.05 14.36
N LYS A 113 -5.08 -9.77 15.49
CA LYS A 113 -5.49 -9.19 16.77
C LYS A 113 -4.37 -8.33 17.34
N ALA A 114 -4.69 -7.09 17.69
CA ALA A 114 -3.78 -6.14 18.31
C ALA A 114 -4.55 -5.28 19.32
N SER A 115 -3.84 -4.41 20.04
CA SER A 115 -4.49 -3.44 20.93
C SER A 115 -5.38 -2.47 20.13
N ILE A 116 -6.63 -2.34 20.54
CA ILE A 116 -7.64 -1.39 20.05
C ILE A 116 -8.20 -0.58 21.21
N ILE A 117 -8.82 0.56 20.91
CA ILE A 117 -9.58 1.37 21.88
C ILE A 117 -11.05 1.21 21.54
N VAL A 118 -11.85 0.70 22.48
CA VAL A 118 -13.30 0.55 22.34
C VAL A 118 -13.93 1.15 23.58
N ASP A 119 -14.86 2.09 23.40
CA ASP A 119 -15.53 2.81 24.50
C ASP A 119 -14.55 3.44 25.50
N GLY A 120 -13.40 3.90 24.99
CA GLY A 120 -12.35 4.52 25.79
C GLY A 120 -11.48 3.54 26.59
N GLU A 121 -11.69 2.23 26.46
CA GLU A 121 -10.89 1.18 27.09
C GLU A 121 -9.96 0.49 26.11
N LYS A 122 -8.75 0.12 26.56
CA LYS A 122 -7.81 -0.66 25.77
C LYS A 122 -8.23 -2.13 25.80
N LYS A 123 -8.60 -2.67 24.64
CA LYS A 123 -9.01 -4.07 24.45
C LYS A 123 -8.15 -4.72 23.37
N THR A 124 -8.21 -6.04 23.25
CA THR A 124 -7.60 -6.77 22.14
C THR A 124 -8.67 -7.06 21.09
N GLY A 125 -8.44 -6.64 19.85
CA GLY A 125 -9.34 -6.91 18.74
C GLY A 125 -8.65 -6.84 17.39
N THR A 126 -9.36 -7.27 16.35
CA THR A 126 -8.79 -7.39 15.00
C THR A 126 -8.64 -6.01 14.35
N GLY A 127 -7.51 -5.77 13.69
CA GLY A 127 -7.27 -4.52 12.96
C GLY A 127 -6.74 -3.36 13.83
N GLY A 128 -6.24 -3.65 15.03
CA GLY A 128 -5.55 -2.62 15.82
C GLY A 128 -4.38 -2.01 15.06
N GLY A 129 -4.33 -0.67 15.03
CA GLY A 129 -3.38 0.11 14.23
C GLY A 129 -3.98 0.81 13.02
N VAL A 130 -5.11 0.33 12.48
CA VAL A 130 -5.72 0.88 11.25
C VAL A 130 -6.15 2.35 11.40
N CYS A 131 -6.66 2.76 12.55
CA CYS A 131 -7.04 4.15 12.82
C CYS A 131 -5.83 5.12 12.72
N GLN A 132 -4.60 4.64 12.94
CA GLN A 132 -3.41 5.47 12.74
C GLN A 132 -3.20 5.79 11.24
N ILE A 133 -3.49 4.85 10.34
CA ILE A 133 -3.44 5.08 8.90
C ILE A 133 -4.57 6.03 8.48
N SER A 134 -5.78 5.86 9.05
CA SER A 134 -6.89 6.80 8.84
C SER A 134 -6.50 8.24 9.19
N SER A 135 -5.96 8.48 10.39
CA SER A 135 -5.43 9.80 10.78
C SER A 135 -4.32 10.29 9.85
N THR A 136 -3.41 9.42 9.42
CA THR A 136 -2.32 9.80 8.52
C THR A 136 -2.85 10.29 7.17
N LEU A 137 -3.77 9.53 6.57
CA LEU A 137 -4.39 9.86 5.29
C LEU A 137 -5.26 11.11 5.38
N TYR A 138 -6.04 11.25 6.47
CA TYR A 138 -6.84 12.43 6.74
C TYR A 138 -6.00 13.71 6.73
N ASN A 139 -4.84 13.71 7.40
CA ASN A 139 -3.96 14.87 7.42
C ASN A 139 -3.30 15.15 6.08
N ALA A 140 -2.94 14.12 5.30
CA ALA A 140 -2.47 14.33 3.94
C ALA A 140 -3.56 14.98 3.07
N ALA A 141 -4.80 14.50 3.17
CA ALA A 141 -5.95 15.08 2.45
C ALA A 141 -6.22 16.54 2.86
N LEU A 142 -6.11 16.87 4.16
CA LEU A 142 -6.20 18.26 4.62
C LEU A 142 -5.10 19.15 4.03
N LEU A 143 -3.85 18.67 3.99
CA LEU A 143 -2.72 19.42 3.42
C LEU A 143 -2.85 19.60 1.91
N ALA A 144 -3.52 18.67 1.23
CA ALA A 144 -3.87 18.77 -0.19
C ALA A 144 -5.09 19.69 -0.48
N ASP A 145 -5.66 20.32 0.56
CA ASP A 145 -6.88 21.14 0.45
C ASP A 145 -8.07 20.34 -0.12
N MET A 146 -8.15 19.05 0.21
CA MET A 146 -9.29 18.22 -0.17
C MET A 146 -10.51 18.50 0.72
N LYS A 147 -11.70 18.48 0.12
CA LYS A 147 -12.95 18.59 0.86
C LYS A 147 -13.20 17.32 1.67
N ILE A 148 -13.22 17.46 3.00
CA ILE A 148 -13.59 16.38 3.91
C ILE A 148 -15.11 16.34 4.04
N LEU A 149 -15.72 15.22 3.66
CA LEU A 149 -17.17 15.02 3.76
C LEU A 149 -17.60 14.47 5.12
N GLU A 150 -16.78 13.59 5.69
CA GLU A 150 -17.06 12.91 6.96
C GLU A 150 -15.75 12.61 7.70
N ARG A 151 -15.80 12.71 9.03
CA ARG A 151 -14.72 12.35 9.94
C ARG A 151 -15.33 12.00 11.29
N HIS A 152 -14.81 10.94 11.91
CA HIS A 152 -15.07 10.63 13.32
C HIS A 152 -13.77 10.77 14.10
N GLU A 153 -13.83 11.41 15.25
CA GLU A 153 -12.70 11.50 16.18
C GLU A 153 -12.72 10.35 17.18
N HIS A 154 -11.56 10.03 17.73
CA HIS A 154 -11.46 9.07 18.82
C HIS A 154 -12.08 9.67 20.08
N SER A 155 -12.71 8.82 20.90
CA SER A 155 -13.23 9.22 22.22
C SER A 155 -12.15 9.66 23.22
N ARG A 156 -10.87 9.46 22.89
CA ARG A 156 -9.72 9.85 23.71
C ARG A 156 -8.58 10.32 22.82
N LYS A 157 -7.72 11.19 23.36
CA LYS A 157 -6.51 11.66 22.70
C LYS A 157 -5.63 10.49 22.27
N VAL A 158 -5.23 10.51 21.00
CA VAL A 158 -4.26 9.57 20.44
C VAL A 158 -2.84 10.14 20.47
N PRO A 159 -1.81 9.30 20.65
CA PRO A 159 -0.43 9.77 20.84
C PRO A 159 0.33 10.07 19.55
N TYR A 160 -0.23 9.72 18.38
CA TYR A 160 0.47 9.77 17.08
C TYR A 160 0.10 10.96 16.19
N VAL A 161 -0.86 11.80 16.60
CA VAL A 161 -1.23 13.06 15.94
C VAL A 161 -1.64 14.11 16.98
N HIS A 162 -1.62 15.38 16.59
CA HIS A 162 -2.08 16.48 17.44
C HIS A 162 -3.60 16.46 17.62
N GLU A 163 -4.09 17.21 18.62
CA GLU A 163 -5.51 17.38 18.86
C GLU A 163 -6.23 17.97 17.63
N GLY A 164 -7.41 17.44 17.32
CA GLY A 164 -8.19 17.81 16.13
C GLY A 164 -7.63 17.25 14.80
N LYS A 165 -6.56 16.46 14.84
CA LYS A 165 -5.92 15.85 13.65
C LYS A 165 -6.13 14.34 13.55
N ASP A 166 -6.94 13.75 14.40
CA ASP A 166 -7.20 12.31 14.39
C ASP A 166 -8.43 11.92 13.58
N ALA A 167 -8.45 10.71 13.02
CA ALA A 167 -9.61 10.10 12.38
C ALA A 167 -9.69 8.63 12.80
N ALA A 168 -10.84 8.22 13.37
CA ALA A 168 -11.08 6.91 13.95
C ALA A 168 -11.55 5.87 12.92
#